data_AF-A0A0G1VXD3-F1
#
_entry.id   AF-A0A0G1VXD3-F1
#
_cell.length_a   1.000
_cell.length_b   1.000
_cell.length_c   1.000
_cell.angle_alpha   90.00
_cell.angle_beta   90.00
_cell.angle_gamma   90.00
#
_symmetry.space_group_name_H-M   'P 1'
#
loop_
_entity.id
_entity.type
_entity.pdbx_description
1 polymer ?
#
loop_
_entity_poly.entity_id
_entity_poly.type
_entity_poly.pdbx_seq_one_letter_code
_entity_poly.pdbx_strand_id
1 'polypeptide(L)'
;MNINDIDTTQIQAPSSEIWEAISRCQQELMEKYRGIEGMSVGPMQFQTKEAQTWIKNFLWRTHEELCEAGEAIEQAKALLHATLGDANADLTLIRLKLAHVFEEISDAIHFVCEASLLCENTRLHHGLIKSSREELEKTKQKLLHEEPSAAAGFNGLFLIPKLMEEPQIQISSNCKTLASCGLVFISLLLYQASYKLGLVGNVLKNKQWKQSEVISDDLLFKVRLTDAVKAILVPLMLIGMTDQDIFILYRQKNLVNKWRQDTNY
;
A
#
# COMPACT_ATOMS: atom_id res chain seq x y z
N MET A 1 -0.80 18.84 8.77
CA MET A 1 -0.84 18.61 7.32
C MET A 1 -1.17 17.14 7.07
N ASN A 2 -2.14 16.85 6.21
CA ASN A 2 -2.55 15.53 5.73
C ASN A 2 -2.33 15.47 4.19
N ILE A 3 -2.36 14.28 3.58
CA ILE A 3 -2.24 14.10 2.13
C ILE A 3 -3.24 14.93 1.32
N ASN A 4 -4.43 15.18 1.88
CA ASN A 4 -5.48 15.99 1.26
C ASN A 4 -5.17 17.50 1.25
N ASP A 5 -4.22 17.97 2.07
CA ASP A 5 -3.76 19.37 2.09
C ASP A 5 -2.74 19.65 0.98
N ILE A 6 -2.28 18.61 0.27
CA ILE A 6 -1.26 18.72 -0.79
C ILE A 6 -1.94 18.97 -2.13
N ASP A 7 -1.55 20.07 -2.79
CA ASP A 7 -1.94 20.35 -4.17
C ASP A 7 -1.23 19.39 -5.14
N THR A 8 -1.98 18.39 -5.62
CA THR A 8 -1.46 17.35 -6.52
C THR A 8 -1.03 17.90 -7.87
N THR A 9 -1.51 19.08 -8.29
CA THR A 9 -1.11 19.70 -9.57
C THR A 9 0.36 20.14 -9.57
N GLN A 10 0.95 20.27 -8.39
CA GLN A 10 2.37 20.61 -8.21
C GLN A 10 3.27 19.37 -8.22
N ILE A 11 2.70 18.16 -8.17
CA ILE A 11 3.46 16.90 -8.21
C ILE A 11 3.68 16.51 -9.68
N GLN A 12 4.90 16.74 -10.16
CA GLN A 12 5.31 16.27 -11.49
C GLN A 12 5.74 14.80 -11.42
N ALA A 13 4.87 13.91 -11.88
CA ALA A 13 5.21 12.51 -12.06
C ALA A 13 6.18 12.35 -13.25
N PRO A 14 7.28 11.57 -13.09
CA PRO A 14 8.18 11.33 -14.20
C PRO A 14 7.50 10.48 -15.27
N SER A 15 7.82 10.73 -16.55
CA SER A 15 7.25 10.00 -17.70
C SER A 15 7.70 8.54 -17.80
N SER A 16 8.83 8.20 -17.15
CA SER A 16 9.43 6.87 -17.08
C SER A 16 10.12 6.69 -15.73
N GLU A 17 10.51 5.45 -15.39
CA GLU A 17 11.31 5.16 -14.18
C GLU A 17 10.64 5.58 -12.87
N ILE A 18 9.30 5.53 -12.82
CA ILE A 18 8.49 5.92 -11.67
C ILE A 18 8.96 5.24 -10.36
N TRP A 19 9.26 3.95 -10.41
CA TRP A 19 9.71 3.18 -9.24
C TRP A 19 11.12 3.55 -8.77
N GLU A 20 11.97 4.04 -9.68
CA GLU A 20 13.27 4.61 -9.31
C GLU A 20 13.09 5.96 -8.64
N ALA A 21 12.14 6.77 -9.11
CA ALA A 21 11.80 8.03 -8.48
C ALA A 21 11.24 7.81 -7.05
N ILE A 22 10.35 6.83 -6.85
CA ILE A 22 9.89 6.40 -5.52
C ILE A 22 11.09 6.03 -4.64
N SER A 23 11.98 5.19 -5.15
CA SER A 23 13.17 4.74 -4.41
C SER A 23 14.06 5.91 -3.99
N ARG A 24 14.30 6.88 -4.87
CA ARG A 24 15.05 8.11 -4.56
C ARG A 24 14.37 8.95 -3.48
N CYS A 25 13.06 9.15 -3.60
CA CYS A 25 12.29 9.92 -2.61
C CYS A 25 12.32 9.28 -1.22
N GLN A 26 12.26 7.94 -1.16
CA GLN A 26 12.36 7.23 0.11
C GLN A 26 13.77 7.31 0.69
N GLN A 27 14.81 7.17 -0.12
CA GLN A 27 16.20 7.30 0.33
C GLN A 27 16.46 8.67 0.97
N GLU A 28 15.99 9.76 0.34
CA GLU A 28 16.07 11.12 0.90
C GLU A 28 15.36 11.23 2.26
N LEU A 29 14.18 10.63 2.39
CA LEU A 29 13.38 10.68 3.61
C LEU A 29 14.02 9.87 4.75
N MET A 30 14.57 8.71 4.43
CA MET A 30 15.28 7.85 5.37
C MET A 30 16.56 8.49 5.90
N GLU A 31 17.28 9.28 5.09
CA GLU A 31 18.54 9.92 5.51
C GLU A 31 18.34 10.79 6.76
N LYS A 32 17.24 11.54 6.81
CA LYS A 32 16.89 12.38 7.96
C LYS A 32 16.46 11.55 9.17
N TYR A 33 15.73 10.45 8.95
CA TYR A 33 15.20 9.60 10.02
C TYR A 33 16.27 8.69 10.65
N ARG A 34 17.32 8.32 9.91
CA ARG A 34 18.48 7.55 10.42
C ARG A 34 19.07 8.15 11.68
N GLY A 35 19.28 9.46 11.68
CA GLY A 35 19.81 10.18 12.85
C GLY A 35 18.84 10.24 14.03
N ILE A 36 17.53 10.31 13.75
CA ILE A 36 16.47 10.37 14.77
C ILE A 36 16.29 9.02 15.46
N GLU A 37 16.23 7.94 14.69
CA GLU A 37 15.97 6.59 15.18
C GLU A 37 17.24 5.79 15.54
N GLY A 38 18.43 6.37 15.32
CA GLY A 38 19.70 5.74 15.67
C GLY A 38 20.07 4.56 14.77
N MET A 39 19.66 4.58 13.51
CA MET A 39 20.03 3.56 12.52
C MET A 39 21.45 3.81 11.99
N SER A 40 22.27 2.76 11.86
CA SER A 40 23.65 2.90 11.37
C SER A 40 23.74 3.54 9.99
N VAL A 41 24.77 4.37 9.81
CA VAL A 41 25.06 5.03 8.53
C VAL A 41 25.75 4.04 7.60
N GLY A 42 25.12 3.75 6.47
CA GLY A 42 25.74 3.01 5.38
C GLY A 42 24.86 1.89 4.81
N PRO A 43 25.40 1.12 3.85
CA PRO A 43 24.76 -0.07 3.32
C PRO A 43 24.71 -1.15 4.41
N MET A 44 23.52 -1.66 4.72
CA MET A 44 23.34 -2.72 5.71
C MET A 44 23.28 -4.08 5.01
N GLN A 45 24.20 -4.97 5.35
CA GLN A 45 24.10 -6.35 4.92
C GLN A 45 22.90 -6.99 5.62
N PHE A 46 21.91 -7.48 4.86
CA PHE A 46 20.65 -8.00 5.41
C PHE A 46 20.84 -9.21 6.35
N GLN A 47 22.01 -9.86 6.32
CA GLN A 47 22.36 -10.96 7.23
C GLN A 47 22.69 -10.51 8.65
N THR A 48 23.04 -9.23 8.82
CA THR A 48 23.41 -8.69 10.12
C THR A 48 22.21 -8.64 11.06
N LYS A 49 22.48 -8.71 12.37
CA LYS A 49 21.43 -8.58 13.39
C LYS A 49 20.68 -7.24 13.28
N GLU A 50 21.41 -6.16 13.01
CA GLU A 50 20.85 -4.82 12.89
C GLU A 50 19.91 -4.70 11.68
N ALA A 51 20.36 -5.11 10.49
CA ALA A 51 19.54 -5.05 9.29
C ALA A 51 18.23 -5.82 9.45
N GLN A 52 18.27 -7.06 9.96
CA GLN A 52 17.07 -7.84 10.18
C GLN A 52 16.15 -7.24 11.25
N THR A 53 16.69 -6.50 12.21
CA THR A 53 15.88 -5.81 13.21
C THR A 53 15.09 -4.68 12.56
N TRP A 54 15.75 -3.85 11.75
CA TRP A 54 15.08 -2.77 11.01
C TRP A 54 14.10 -3.28 9.96
N ILE A 55 14.48 -4.29 9.18
CA ILE A 55 13.58 -4.89 8.19
C ILE A 55 12.32 -5.42 8.89
N LYS A 56 12.44 -6.13 10.02
CA LYS A 56 11.26 -6.60 10.77
C LYS A 56 10.41 -5.46 11.30
N ASN A 57 11.04 -4.39 11.77
CA ASN A 57 10.34 -3.21 12.23
C ASN A 57 9.51 -2.59 11.10
N PHE A 58 10.10 -2.39 9.93
CA PHE A 58 9.38 -1.88 8.76
C PHE A 58 8.29 -2.83 8.26
N LEU A 59 8.53 -4.15 8.25
CA LEU A 59 7.49 -5.14 7.91
C LEU A 59 6.32 -5.09 8.90
N TRP A 60 6.61 -4.87 10.18
CA TRP A 60 5.58 -4.73 11.21
C TRP A 60 4.79 -3.44 11.05
N ARG A 61 5.46 -2.29 10.87
CA ARG A 61 4.81 -1.00 10.57
C ARG A 61 3.94 -1.11 9.32
N THR A 62 4.45 -1.72 8.25
CA THR A 62 3.66 -2.01 7.04
C THR A 62 2.39 -2.80 7.38
N HIS A 63 2.47 -3.81 8.25
CA HIS A 63 1.30 -4.59 8.66
C HIS A 63 0.30 -3.77 9.48
N GLU A 64 0.77 -2.88 10.37
CA GLU A 64 -0.08 -1.96 11.12
C GLU A 64 -0.88 -1.05 10.17
N GLU A 65 -0.22 -0.42 9.19
CA GLU A 65 -0.90 0.46 8.22
C GLU A 65 -1.93 -0.30 7.36
N LEU A 66 -1.64 -1.56 6.98
CA LEU A 66 -2.62 -2.38 6.27
C LEU A 66 -3.84 -2.72 7.14
N CYS A 67 -3.66 -2.86 8.45
CA CYS A 67 -4.76 -3.04 9.39
C CYS A 67 -5.59 -1.76 9.54
N GLU A 68 -4.94 -0.59 9.64
CA GLU A 68 -5.62 0.72 9.69
C GLU A 68 -6.44 0.99 8.43
N ALA A 69 -5.90 0.66 7.25
CA ALA A 69 -6.65 0.66 6.00
C ALA A 69 -7.88 -0.27 6.06
N GLY A 70 -7.74 -1.47 6.63
CA GLY A 70 -8.84 -2.41 6.85
C GLY A 70 -9.93 -1.87 7.78
N GLU A 71 -9.56 -1.18 8.86
CA GLU A 71 -10.51 -0.52 9.76
C GLU A 71 -11.27 0.61 9.06
N ALA A 72 -10.58 1.42 8.26
CA ALA A 72 -11.20 2.48 7.46
C ALA A 72 -12.20 1.91 6.43
N ILE A 73 -11.89 0.75 5.84
CA ILE A 73 -12.81 0.00 4.97
C ILE A 73 -14.10 -0.40 5.72
N GLU A 74 -13.99 -0.96 6.92
CA GLU A 74 -15.17 -1.36 7.70
C GLU A 74 -16.05 -0.15 8.06
N GLN A 75 -15.42 0.99 8.39
CA GLN A 75 -16.13 2.24 8.62
C GLN A 75 -16.85 2.73 7.35
N ALA A 76 -16.19 2.71 6.19
CA ALA A 76 -16.79 3.10 4.91
C ALA A 76 -17.98 2.19 4.54
N LYS A 77 -17.87 0.88 4.77
CA LYS A 77 -18.96 -0.09 4.55
C LYS A 77 -20.17 0.19 5.44
N ALA A 78 -19.95 0.46 6.73
CA ALA A 78 -21.02 0.79 7.66
C ALA A 78 -21.79 2.04 7.21
N LEU A 79 -21.07 3.06 6.74
CA LEU A 79 -21.66 4.28 6.19
C LEU A 79 -22.42 4.05 4.88
N LEU A 80 -21.86 3.25 3.96
CA LEU A 80 -22.56 2.86 2.73
C LEU A 80 -23.87 2.14 3.04
N HIS A 81 -23.85 1.22 4.00
CA HIS A 81 -25.04 0.51 4.44
C HIS A 81 -26.10 1.45 5.05
N ALA A 82 -25.66 2.39 5.90
CA ALA A 82 -26.56 3.37 6.53
C ALA A 82 -27.25 4.31 5.52
N THR A 83 -26.68 4.48 4.32
CA THR A 83 -27.23 5.34 3.27
C THR A 83 -27.99 4.58 2.18
N LEU A 84 -28.22 3.27 2.34
CA LEU A 84 -29.01 2.47 1.41
C LEU A 84 -30.45 2.98 1.34
N GLY A 85 -31.00 3.05 0.13
CA GLY A 85 -32.37 3.56 -0.10
C GLY A 85 -32.45 5.07 -0.28
N ASP A 86 -31.41 5.82 0.08
CA ASP A 86 -31.34 7.27 -0.15
C ASP A 86 -30.38 7.59 -1.30
N ALA A 87 -30.93 7.89 -2.48
CA ALA A 87 -30.15 8.27 -3.65
C ALA A 87 -29.46 9.65 -3.52
N ASN A 88 -29.90 10.48 -2.58
CA ASN A 88 -29.38 11.83 -2.33
C ASN A 88 -28.50 11.91 -1.07
N ALA A 89 -28.16 10.75 -0.48
CA ALA A 89 -27.34 10.72 0.73
C ALA A 89 -26.03 11.47 0.53
N ASP A 90 -25.65 12.27 1.53
CA ASP A 90 -24.35 12.90 1.57
C ASP A 90 -23.25 11.85 1.73
N LEU A 91 -22.39 11.73 0.71
CA LEU A 91 -21.30 10.75 0.66
C LEU A 91 -19.98 11.31 1.22
N THR A 92 -19.96 12.53 1.75
CA THR A 92 -18.73 13.21 2.24
C THR A 92 -17.97 12.36 3.25
N LEU A 93 -18.67 11.77 4.23
CA LEU A 93 -18.00 10.94 5.24
C LEU A 93 -17.47 9.62 4.66
N ILE A 94 -18.18 9.04 3.67
CA ILE A 94 -17.69 7.85 2.95
C ILE A 94 -16.41 8.19 2.19
N ARG A 95 -16.39 9.32 1.46
CA ARG A 95 -15.20 9.81 0.75
C ARG A 95 -14.02 10.01 1.68
N LEU A 96 -14.24 10.63 2.84
CA LEU A 96 -13.20 10.82 3.84
C LEU A 96 -12.60 9.48 4.31
N LYS A 97 -13.45 8.46 4.52
CA LYS A 97 -12.97 7.12 4.88
C LYS A 97 -12.25 6.43 3.74
N LEU A 98 -12.70 6.56 2.50
CA LEU A 98 -11.98 6.04 1.33
C LEU A 98 -10.61 6.73 1.18
N ALA A 99 -10.54 8.05 1.34
CA ALA A 99 -9.27 8.78 1.31
C ALA A 99 -8.29 8.26 2.39
N HIS A 100 -8.80 7.99 3.60
CA HIS A 100 -8.03 7.38 4.68
C HIS A 100 -7.49 5.99 4.29
N VAL A 101 -8.30 5.13 3.66
CA VAL A 101 -7.82 3.82 3.14
C VAL A 101 -6.61 3.98 2.23
N PHE A 102 -6.63 4.95 1.32
CA PHE A 102 -5.51 5.16 0.40
C PHE A 102 -4.30 5.83 1.06
N GLU A 103 -4.53 6.68 2.06
CA GLU A 103 -3.46 7.21 2.90
C GLU A 103 -2.69 6.08 3.60
N GLU A 104 -3.40 5.16 4.26
CA GLU A 104 -2.75 4.07 4.99
C GLU A 104 -2.08 3.04 4.06
N ILE A 105 -2.66 2.77 2.89
CA ILE A 105 -1.95 1.99 1.86
C ILE A 105 -0.68 2.72 1.40
N SER A 106 -0.70 4.06 1.29
CA SER A 106 0.49 4.84 0.95
C SER A 106 1.57 4.76 2.03
N ASP A 107 1.21 4.74 3.32
CA ASP A 107 2.16 4.54 4.40
C ASP A 107 2.75 3.12 4.39
N ALA A 108 1.93 2.11 4.14
CA ALA A 108 2.41 0.75 3.92
C ALA A 108 3.43 0.68 2.77
N ILE A 109 3.20 1.43 1.67
CA ILE A 109 4.16 1.52 0.56
C ILE A 109 5.48 2.17 1.01
N HIS A 110 5.45 3.23 1.83
CA HIS A 110 6.69 3.84 2.37
C HIS A 110 7.50 2.81 3.16
N PHE A 111 6.89 2.15 4.15
CA PHE A 111 7.61 1.21 5.01
C PHE A 111 8.14 0.00 4.24
N VAL A 112 7.39 -0.55 3.28
CA VAL A 112 7.90 -1.67 2.48
C VAL A 112 9.03 -1.23 1.52
N CYS A 113 9.02 0.02 1.06
CA CYS A 113 10.14 0.60 0.30
C CYS A 113 11.39 0.72 1.19
N GLU A 114 11.24 1.13 2.45
CA GLU A 114 12.35 1.19 3.41
C GLU A 114 12.97 -0.18 3.67
N ALA A 115 12.13 -1.20 3.91
CA ALA A 115 12.58 -2.58 4.05
C ALA A 115 13.35 -3.06 2.80
N SER A 116 12.88 -2.67 1.61
CA SER A 116 13.52 -3.03 0.33
C SER A 116 14.87 -2.33 0.14
N LEU A 117 14.96 -1.04 0.50
CA LEU A 117 16.17 -0.23 0.36
C LEU A 117 17.29 -0.66 1.33
N LEU A 118 16.93 -1.15 2.51
CA LEU A 118 17.91 -1.72 3.44
C LEU A 118 18.52 -3.03 2.93
N CYS A 119 17.91 -3.67 1.94
CA CYS A 119 18.42 -4.86 1.30
C CYS A 119 19.05 -4.44 -0.03
N GLU A 120 20.35 -4.11 -0.05
CA GLU A 120 21.15 -3.51 -1.15
C GLU A 120 20.99 -4.06 -2.58
N ASN A 121 20.16 -5.08 -2.81
CA ASN A 121 19.90 -5.70 -4.10
C ASN A 121 18.42 -5.83 -4.48
N THR A 122 17.51 -5.18 -3.76
CA THR A 122 16.08 -5.14 -4.13
C THR A 122 15.73 -3.74 -4.60
N ARG A 123 16.29 -3.32 -5.75
CA ARG A 123 15.63 -2.23 -6.47
C ARG A 123 14.20 -2.71 -6.71
N LEU A 124 13.20 -1.89 -6.42
CA LEU A 124 11.82 -2.17 -6.82
C LEU A 124 11.81 -2.18 -8.36
N HIS A 125 12.10 -3.35 -8.94
CA HIS A 125 12.35 -3.45 -10.36
C HIS A 125 11.01 -3.25 -11.09
N HIS A 126 10.97 -2.24 -11.95
CA HIS A 126 9.86 -1.96 -12.86
C HIS A 126 9.34 -3.22 -13.61
N GLY A 127 10.22 -4.19 -13.88
CA GLY A 127 9.85 -5.48 -14.47
C GLY A 127 8.92 -6.36 -13.62
N LEU A 128 8.99 -6.27 -12.30
CA LEU A 128 8.15 -7.06 -11.37
C LEU A 128 6.70 -6.57 -11.38
N ILE A 129 6.47 -5.27 -11.57
CA ILE A 129 5.14 -4.66 -11.51
C ILE A 129 4.43 -4.82 -12.86
N LYS A 130 5.19 -4.77 -13.96
CA LYS A 130 4.67 -5.09 -15.30
C LYS A 130 4.18 -6.54 -15.40
N SER A 131 4.93 -7.51 -14.87
CA SER A 131 4.48 -8.91 -14.84
C SER A 131 3.22 -9.09 -13.97
N SER A 132 3.09 -8.31 -12.90
CA SER A 132 1.92 -8.34 -12.03
C SER A 132 0.66 -7.81 -12.70
N ARG A 133 0.72 -6.81 -13.60
CA ARG A 133 -0.46 -6.37 -14.36
C ARG A 133 -1.00 -7.48 -15.28
N GLU A 134 -0.11 -8.21 -15.95
CA GLU A 134 -0.50 -9.32 -16.83
C GLU A 134 -1.05 -10.52 -16.04
N GLU A 135 -0.45 -10.85 -14.90
CA GLU A 135 -0.96 -11.89 -13.99
C GLU A 135 -2.30 -11.49 -13.36
N LEU A 136 -2.47 -10.22 -13.03
CA LEU A 136 -3.71 -9.67 -12.47
C LEU A 136 -4.85 -9.72 -13.49
N GLU A 137 -4.59 -9.40 -14.75
CA GLU A 137 -5.59 -9.48 -15.82
C GLU A 137 -5.99 -10.94 -16.11
N LYS A 138 -5.04 -11.88 -16.05
CA LYS A 138 -5.33 -13.32 -16.11
C LYS A 138 -6.16 -13.79 -14.91
N THR A 139 -5.83 -13.32 -13.72
CA THR A 139 -6.55 -13.65 -12.48
C THR A 139 -7.96 -13.09 -12.49
N LYS A 140 -8.14 -11.86 -12.99
CA LYS A 140 -9.44 -11.23 -13.24
C LYS A 140 -10.31 -12.08 -14.16
N GLN A 141 -9.79 -12.50 -15.31
CA GLN A 141 -10.55 -13.35 -16.23
C GLN A 141 -10.96 -14.67 -15.56
N LYS A 142 -10.05 -15.28 -14.81
CA LYS A 142 -10.33 -16.53 -14.09
C LYS A 142 -11.40 -16.36 -13.01
N LEU A 143 -11.28 -15.32 -12.15
CA LEU A 143 -12.24 -15.04 -11.07
C LEU A 143 -13.64 -14.70 -11.60
N LEU A 144 -13.74 -13.98 -12.72
CA LEU A 144 -15.02 -13.66 -13.37
C LEU A 144 -15.72 -14.89 -13.97
N HIS A 145 -14.97 -15.93 -14.34
CA HIS A 145 -15.52 -17.16 -14.91
C HIS A 145 -15.87 -18.24 -13.88
N GLU A 146 -15.12 -18.32 -12.77
CA GLU A 146 -15.22 -19.46 -11.84
C GLU A 146 -16.09 -19.17 -10.60
N GLU A 147 -16.27 -17.90 -10.19
CA GLU A 147 -16.95 -17.56 -8.92
C GLU A 147 -17.89 -16.34 -9.07
N PRO A 148 -19.22 -16.54 -9.23
CA PRO A 148 -20.19 -15.45 -9.38
C PRO A 148 -20.22 -14.48 -8.19
N SER A 149 -19.89 -14.97 -6.99
CA SER A 149 -19.77 -14.16 -5.77
C SER A 149 -18.54 -13.22 -5.82
N ALA A 150 -17.43 -13.69 -6.39
CA ALA A 150 -16.23 -12.89 -6.63
C ALA A 150 -16.46 -11.84 -7.71
N ALA A 151 -17.32 -12.13 -8.70
CA ALA A 151 -17.67 -11.18 -9.76
C ALA A 151 -18.36 -9.91 -9.21
N ALA A 152 -19.19 -10.02 -8.18
CA ALA A 152 -19.82 -8.85 -7.55
C ALA A 152 -18.79 -7.95 -6.84
N GLY A 153 -17.85 -8.55 -6.10
CA GLY A 153 -16.74 -7.82 -5.48
C GLY A 153 -15.86 -7.13 -6.53
N PHE A 154 -15.49 -7.86 -7.58
CA PHE A 154 -14.68 -7.33 -8.67
C PHE A 154 -15.37 -6.16 -9.41
N ASN A 155 -16.65 -6.32 -9.75
CA ASN A 155 -17.45 -5.25 -10.36
C ASN A 155 -17.60 -4.04 -9.42
N GLY A 156 -17.64 -4.28 -8.11
CA GLY A 156 -17.65 -3.25 -7.09
C GLY A 156 -16.41 -2.36 -7.08
N LEU A 157 -15.23 -2.89 -7.46
CA LEU A 157 -13.97 -2.13 -7.49
C LEU A 157 -14.04 -0.93 -8.43
N PHE A 158 -14.71 -1.08 -9.58
CA PHE A 158 -14.89 0.01 -10.55
C PHE A 158 -15.74 1.17 -10.03
N LEU A 159 -16.47 0.97 -8.92
CA LEU A 159 -17.28 2.01 -8.31
C LEU A 159 -16.50 2.80 -7.25
N ILE A 160 -15.34 2.30 -6.79
CA ILE A 160 -14.55 2.97 -5.76
C ILE A 160 -14.01 4.33 -6.24
N PRO A 161 -13.38 4.46 -7.43
CA PRO A 161 -12.95 5.77 -7.92
C PRO A 161 -14.13 6.75 -8.07
N LYS A 162 -15.26 6.25 -8.60
CA LYS A 162 -16.48 7.04 -8.77
C LYS A 162 -17.06 7.54 -7.44
N LEU A 163 -16.89 6.80 -6.35
CA LEU A 163 -17.29 7.24 -5.01
C LEU A 163 -16.41 8.37 -4.49
N MET A 164 -15.13 8.39 -4.88
CA MET A 164 -14.17 9.41 -4.46
C MET A 164 -14.32 10.73 -5.23
N GLU A 165 -14.97 10.72 -6.39
CA GLU A 165 -15.23 11.93 -7.19
C GLU A 165 -16.19 12.92 -6.48
N GLU A 166 -15.86 14.21 -6.58
CA GLU A 166 -16.56 15.39 -6.06
C GLU A 166 -17.89 15.70 -6.81
N PRO A 167 -18.87 16.40 -6.21
CA PRO A 167 -19.84 15.87 -5.27
C PRO A 167 -21.22 15.56 -5.90
N GLN A 168 -21.40 15.68 -7.23
CA GLN A 168 -22.73 15.62 -7.86
C GLN A 168 -23.21 14.22 -8.29
N ILE A 169 -22.47 13.17 -7.94
CA ILE A 169 -22.80 11.83 -8.42
C ILE A 169 -23.90 11.23 -7.54
N GLN A 170 -25.13 11.19 -8.07
CA GLN A 170 -26.18 10.34 -7.53
C GLN A 170 -25.81 8.87 -7.73
N ILE A 171 -25.74 8.12 -6.64
CA ILE A 171 -25.37 6.69 -6.67
C ILE A 171 -26.58 5.89 -6.19
N SER A 172 -27.08 5.03 -7.08
CA SER A 172 -28.20 4.13 -6.76
C SER A 172 -27.84 3.17 -5.62
N SER A 173 -28.85 2.67 -4.89
CA SER A 173 -28.66 1.65 -3.86
C SER A 173 -27.90 0.42 -4.36
N ASN A 174 -28.16 -0.03 -5.59
CA ASN A 174 -27.45 -1.16 -6.19
C ASN A 174 -25.96 -0.88 -6.37
N CYS A 175 -25.60 0.34 -6.78
CA CYS A 175 -24.21 0.76 -6.89
C CYS A 175 -23.54 0.84 -5.50
N LYS A 176 -24.24 1.30 -4.46
CA LYS A 176 -23.72 1.31 -3.08
C LYS A 176 -23.45 -0.11 -2.56
N THR A 177 -24.37 -1.04 -2.82
CA THR A 177 -24.18 -2.46 -2.48
C THR A 177 -22.98 -3.06 -3.19
N LEU A 178 -22.87 -2.84 -4.50
CA LEU A 178 -21.71 -3.31 -5.27
C LEU A 178 -20.39 -2.70 -4.77
N ALA A 179 -20.37 -1.40 -4.48
CA ALA A 179 -19.18 -0.76 -3.91
C ALA A 179 -18.80 -1.37 -2.55
N SER A 180 -19.77 -1.68 -1.70
CA SER A 180 -19.53 -2.40 -0.43
C SER A 180 -18.91 -3.78 -0.68
N CYS A 181 -19.35 -4.51 -1.70
CA CYS A 181 -18.69 -5.77 -2.12
C CYS A 181 -17.24 -5.52 -2.60
N GLY A 182 -16.99 -4.44 -3.34
CA GLY A 182 -15.64 -4.03 -3.75
C GLY A 182 -14.73 -3.76 -2.56
N LEU A 183 -15.25 -3.08 -1.52
CA LEU A 183 -14.52 -2.83 -0.29
C LEU A 183 -14.18 -4.11 0.48
N VAL A 184 -15.11 -5.08 0.54
CA VAL A 184 -14.80 -6.42 1.09
C VAL A 184 -13.67 -7.08 0.31
N PHE A 185 -13.68 -6.96 -1.02
CA PHE A 185 -12.62 -7.53 -1.86
C PHE A 185 -11.26 -6.88 -1.61
N ILE A 186 -11.21 -5.54 -1.47
CA ILE A 186 -9.98 -4.83 -1.08
C ILE A 186 -9.48 -5.34 0.28
N SER A 187 -10.35 -5.46 1.28
CA SER A 187 -9.98 -5.97 2.62
C SER A 187 -9.35 -7.37 2.56
N LEU A 188 -9.88 -8.27 1.73
CA LEU A 188 -9.29 -9.60 1.51
C LEU A 188 -7.90 -9.53 0.88
N LEU A 189 -7.67 -8.61 -0.05
CA LEU A 189 -6.35 -8.40 -0.67
C LEU A 189 -5.34 -7.81 0.34
N LEU A 190 -5.76 -6.88 1.21
CA LEU A 190 -4.91 -6.34 2.28
C LEU A 190 -4.53 -7.44 3.29
N TYR A 191 -5.47 -8.34 3.62
CA TYR A 191 -5.18 -9.51 4.43
C TYR A 191 -4.16 -10.45 3.75
N GLN A 192 -4.30 -10.67 2.45
CA GLN A 192 -3.33 -11.46 1.68
C GLN A 192 -1.94 -10.81 1.66
N ALA A 193 -1.86 -9.49 1.55
CA ALA A 193 -0.62 -8.73 1.66
C ALA A 193 0.02 -8.91 3.05
N SER A 194 -0.75 -8.79 4.13
CA SER A 194 -0.32 -9.04 5.51
C SER A 194 0.23 -10.46 5.71
N TYR A 195 -0.46 -11.47 5.16
CA TYR A 195 0.03 -12.85 5.19
C TYR A 195 1.39 -12.99 4.49
N LYS A 196 1.56 -12.38 3.31
CA LYS A 196 2.84 -12.40 2.59
C LYS A 196 3.95 -11.68 3.34
N LEU A 197 3.68 -10.56 4.02
CA LEU A 197 4.65 -9.89 4.91
C LEU A 197 5.11 -10.83 6.02
N GLY A 198 4.20 -11.60 6.63
CA GLY A 198 4.56 -12.65 7.60
C GLY A 198 5.51 -13.71 7.02
N LEU A 199 5.31 -14.10 5.76
CA LEU A 199 6.23 -15.02 5.06
C LEU A 199 7.61 -14.41 4.84
N VAL A 200 7.71 -13.10 4.60
CA VAL A 200 9.01 -12.39 4.54
C VAL A 200 9.70 -12.46 5.90
N GLY A 201 8.98 -12.08 6.97
CA GLY A 201 9.49 -12.10 8.34
C GLY A 201 9.98 -13.48 8.80
N ASN A 202 9.38 -14.56 8.27
CA ASN A 202 9.80 -15.94 8.53
C ASN A 202 11.18 -16.30 7.96
N VAL A 203 11.64 -15.61 6.91
CA VAL A 203 12.99 -15.81 6.37
C VAL A 203 14.04 -15.16 7.26
N LEU A 204 13.69 -14.08 7.95
CA LEU A 204 14.58 -13.33 8.84
C LEU A 204 14.80 -14.09 10.16
N LYS A 205 15.88 -14.86 10.24
CA LYS A 205 16.15 -15.79 11.36
C LYS A 205 16.80 -15.14 12.59
N ASN A 206 17.35 -13.93 12.49
CA ASN A 206 17.93 -13.24 13.63
C ASN A 206 16.83 -12.79 14.60
N LYS A 207 16.93 -13.21 15.86
CA LYS A 207 16.03 -12.80 16.95
C LYS A 207 16.81 -11.94 17.93
N GLN A 208 16.15 -11.00 18.61
CA GLN A 208 16.81 -10.10 19.55
C GLN A 208 17.59 -10.86 20.65
N TRP A 209 17.05 -11.97 21.13
CA TRP A 209 17.67 -12.84 22.15
C TRP A 209 18.76 -13.79 21.60
N LYS A 210 18.93 -13.89 20.28
CA LYS A 210 19.96 -14.76 19.69
C LYS A 210 21.28 -13.99 19.62
N GLN A 211 22.36 -14.63 20.11
CA GLN A 211 23.70 -14.05 20.12
C GLN A 211 24.48 -14.34 18.83
N SER A 212 24.25 -15.48 18.19
CA SER A 212 24.85 -15.81 16.89
C SER A 212 23.96 -15.37 15.73
N GLU A 213 24.60 -14.81 14.70
CA GLU A 213 23.93 -14.51 13.43
C GLU A 213 23.57 -15.81 12.70
N VAL A 214 22.41 -15.81 12.04
CA VAL A 214 21.90 -16.94 11.29
C VAL A 214 21.83 -16.56 9.82
N ILE A 215 22.54 -17.33 8.99
CA ILE A 215 22.47 -17.22 7.54
C ILE A 215 21.01 -17.41 7.12
N SER A 216 20.43 -16.35 6.55
CA SER A 216 19.09 -16.33 5.99
C SER A 216 19.16 -16.52 4.47
N ASP A 217 18.16 -17.16 3.88
CA ASP A 217 18.11 -17.41 2.44
C ASP A 217 17.80 -16.11 1.68
N ASP A 218 18.82 -15.51 1.09
CA ASP A 218 18.75 -14.23 0.36
C ASP A 218 17.77 -14.29 -0.82
N LEU A 219 17.82 -15.36 -1.61
CA LEU A 219 16.98 -15.51 -2.78
C LEU A 219 15.51 -15.65 -2.37
N LEU A 220 15.23 -16.52 -1.39
CA LEU A 220 13.88 -16.71 -0.87
C LEU A 220 13.34 -15.44 -0.22
N PHE A 221 14.17 -14.70 0.52
CA PHE A 221 13.80 -13.41 1.09
C PHE A 221 13.38 -12.42 0.01
N LYS A 222 14.20 -12.23 -1.03
CA LYS A 222 13.91 -11.30 -2.15
C LYS A 222 12.63 -11.66 -2.89
N VAL A 223 12.42 -12.95 -3.18
CA VAL A 223 11.19 -13.44 -3.83
C VAL A 223 9.97 -13.13 -2.97
N ARG A 224 10.01 -13.43 -1.68
CA ARG A 224 8.87 -13.16 -0.78
C ARG A 224 8.61 -11.67 -0.57
N LEU A 225 9.67 -10.86 -0.45
CA LEU A 225 9.53 -9.41 -0.30
C LEU A 225 8.89 -8.83 -1.55
N THR A 226 9.34 -9.26 -2.73
CA THR A 226 8.73 -8.91 -4.01
C THR A 226 7.26 -9.27 -4.05
N ASP A 227 6.89 -10.49 -3.64
CA ASP A 227 5.50 -10.92 -3.60
C ASP A 227 4.64 -10.10 -2.63
N ALA A 228 5.19 -9.69 -1.49
CA ALA A 228 4.50 -8.84 -0.53
C ALA A 228 4.27 -7.43 -1.10
N VAL A 229 5.30 -6.82 -1.70
CA VAL A 229 5.17 -5.53 -2.40
C VAL A 229 4.09 -5.59 -3.48
N LYS A 230 4.11 -6.63 -4.32
CA LYS A 230 3.08 -6.83 -5.35
C LYS A 230 1.68 -6.88 -4.75
N ALA A 231 1.50 -7.65 -3.67
CA ALA A 231 0.21 -7.78 -3.02
C ALA A 231 -0.31 -6.48 -2.41
N ILE A 232 0.57 -5.61 -1.90
CA ILE A 232 0.20 -4.27 -1.41
C ILE A 232 -0.28 -3.37 -2.57
N LEU A 233 0.33 -3.47 -3.75
CA LEU A 233 0.00 -2.64 -4.90
C LEU A 233 -1.24 -3.12 -5.69
N VAL A 234 -1.55 -4.42 -5.63
CA VAL A 234 -2.66 -5.03 -6.38
C VAL A 234 -4.02 -4.34 -6.14
N PRO A 235 -4.44 -4.02 -4.91
CA PRO A 235 -5.68 -3.27 -4.68
C PRO A 235 -5.76 -1.96 -5.47
N LEU A 236 -4.68 -1.17 -5.48
CA LEU A 236 -4.61 0.11 -6.20
C LEU A 236 -4.72 -0.09 -7.71
N MET A 237 -4.01 -1.09 -8.25
CA MET A 237 -4.08 -1.41 -9.68
C MET A 237 -5.47 -1.88 -10.10
N LEU A 238 -6.15 -2.65 -9.25
CA LEU A 238 -7.49 -3.18 -9.55
C LEU A 238 -8.58 -2.13 -9.56
N ILE A 239 -8.47 -1.08 -8.74
CA ILE A 239 -9.38 0.07 -8.82
C ILE A 239 -9.04 1.00 -10.00
N GLY A 240 -8.02 0.67 -10.79
CA GLY A 240 -7.68 1.39 -12.02
C GLY A 240 -6.51 2.38 -11.89
N MET A 241 -5.80 2.43 -10.76
CA MET A 241 -4.65 3.32 -10.64
C MET A 241 -3.50 2.90 -11.58
N THR A 242 -2.99 3.89 -12.30
CA THR A 242 -1.79 3.80 -13.11
C THR A 242 -0.54 3.90 -12.23
N ASP A 243 0.64 3.62 -12.80
CA ASP A 243 1.90 3.84 -12.08
C ASP A 243 2.06 5.32 -11.69
N GLN A 244 1.55 6.25 -12.53
CA GLN A 244 1.54 7.68 -12.25
C GLN A 244 0.64 8.01 -11.05
N ASP A 245 -0.56 7.43 -10.98
CA ASP A 245 -1.47 7.66 -9.85
C ASP A 245 -0.86 7.17 -8.53
N ILE A 246 -0.24 5.98 -8.55
CA ILE A 246 0.46 5.43 -7.39
C ILE A 246 1.63 6.33 -6.99
N PHE A 247 2.38 6.88 -7.95
CA PHE A 247 3.43 7.85 -7.66
C PHE A 247 2.91 9.11 -7.00
N ILE A 248 1.80 9.66 -7.50
CA ILE A 248 1.19 10.87 -6.94
C ILE A 248 0.76 10.62 -5.50
N LEU A 249 0.04 9.52 -5.25
CA LEU A 249 -0.38 9.11 -3.91
C LEU A 249 0.82 8.98 -2.95
N TYR A 250 1.85 8.25 -3.38
CA TYR A 250 3.10 8.09 -2.64
C TYR A 250 3.75 9.45 -2.33
N ARG A 251 3.79 10.37 -3.30
CA ARG A 251 4.43 11.68 -3.15
C ARG A 251 3.66 12.61 -2.24
N GLN A 252 2.33 12.57 -2.22
CA GLN A 252 1.55 13.34 -1.25
C GLN A 252 1.96 12.97 0.17
N LYS A 253 2.02 11.67 0.49
CA LYS A 253 2.46 11.21 1.81
C LYS A 253 3.93 11.50 2.07
N ASN A 254 4.81 11.37 1.07
CA ASN A 254 6.22 11.73 1.21
C ASN A 254 6.40 13.21 1.61
N LEU A 255 5.63 14.13 1.00
CA LEU A 255 5.67 15.56 1.33
C LEU A 255 5.13 15.84 2.74
N VAL A 256 4.05 15.18 3.15
CA VAL A 256 3.52 15.26 4.52
C VAL A 256 4.58 14.79 5.52
N ASN A 257 5.25 13.68 5.26
CA ASN A 257 6.27 13.13 6.15
C ASN A 257 7.52 14.03 6.20
N LYS A 258 7.95 14.62 5.08
CA LYS A 258 9.01 15.65 5.06
C LYS A 258 8.62 16.85 5.92
N TRP A 259 7.40 17.36 5.78
CA TRP A 259 6.89 18.45 6.61
C TRP A 259 6.90 18.09 8.10
N ARG A 260 6.39 16.90 8.49
CA ARG A 260 6.41 16.44 9.89
C ARG A 260 7.82 16.43 10.47
N GLN A 261 8.80 15.93 9.71
CA GLN A 261 10.20 15.91 10.09
C GLN A 261 10.79 17.33 10.22
N ASP A 262 10.38 18.29 9.38
CA ASP A 262 10.87 19.67 9.43
C ASP A 262 10.27 20.46 10.60
N THR A 263 9.04 20.13 11.01
CA THR A 263 8.32 20.83 12.08
C THR A 263 8.41 20.17 13.44
N ASN A 264 9.07 19.00 13.57
CA ASN A 264 9.06 18.15 14.78
C ASN A 264 7.64 17.85 15.28
N TYR A 265 6.73 17.55 14.35
CA TYR A 265 5.38 17.09 14.67
C TYR A 265 5.38 15.58 14.97
#